data_AF-A0A746B0U9-F1
#
_entry.id   AF-A0A746B0U9-F1
#
_cell.length_a   1.000
_cell.length_b   1.000
_cell.length_c   1.000
_cell.angle_alpha   90.00
_cell.angle_beta   90.00
_cell.angle_gamma   90.00
#
_symmetry.space_group_name_H-M   'P 1'
#
loop_
_entity.id
_entity.type
_entity.pdbx_description
1 polymer ?
#
loop_
_entity_poly.entity_id
_entity_poly.type
_entity_poly.pdbx_seq_one_letter_code
_entity_poly.pdbx_strand_id
1 'polypeptide(L)'
;LIIAADKDATKLFPLNCSVVELADTDIPDGFQAGNFTYSNGVIAPVQVDYVALATAERDRRMTSVTSKINRLVEAQDDGDITSDELTELATLREVRTKLRRLDLSMAPDIDWPDM
;
A
#
# COMPACT_ATOMS: atom_id res chain seq x y z
N LEU A 1 -5.21 11.97 -11.89
CA LEU A 1 -4.28 11.11 -12.66
C LEU A 1 -4.42 11.45 -14.12
N ILE A 2 -3.32 11.63 -14.85
CA ILE A 2 -3.34 11.82 -16.31
C ILE A 2 -3.22 10.44 -16.95
N ILE A 3 -4.26 9.99 -17.64
CA ILE A 3 -4.33 8.61 -18.19
C ILE A 3 -4.02 8.52 -19.68
N ALA A 4 -4.06 9.65 -20.39
CA ALA A 4 -3.71 9.78 -21.80
C ALA A 4 -3.27 11.22 -22.08
N ALA A 5 -2.39 11.39 -23.06
CA ALA A 5 -1.99 12.68 -23.59
C ALA A 5 -1.59 12.49 -25.05
N ASP A 6 -2.01 13.41 -25.92
CA ASP A 6 -1.58 13.47 -27.32
C ASP A 6 -1.63 14.93 -27.77
N LYS A 7 -0.80 15.29 -28.76
CA LYS A 7 -0.85 16.62 -29.40
C LYS A 7 -2.05 16.76 -30.34
N ASP A 8 -2.63 15.63 -30.73
CA ASP A 8 -3.84 15.56 -31.55
C ASP A 8 -5.02 15.10 -30.68
N ALA A 9 -5.91 16.03 -30.34
CA ALA A 9 -7.07 15.77 -29.50
C ALA A 9 -8.01 14.69 -30.07
N THR A 10 -7.99 14.44 -31.38
CA THR A 10 -8.85 13.42 -32.02
C THR A 10 -8.46 11.99 -31.66
N LYS A 11 -7.24 11.79 -31.12
CA LYS A 11 -6.77 10.48 -30.64
C LYS A 11 -7.18 10.19 -29.20
N LEU A 12 -7.81 11.15 -28.50
CA LEU A 12 -8.27 10.98 -27.14
C LEU A 12 -9.69 10.38 -27.11
N PHE A 13 -9.92 9.46 -26.18
CA PHE A 13 -11.23 8.87 -25.89
C PHE A 13 -11.60 9.11 -24.42
N PRO A 14 -11.96 10.36 -24.03
CA PRO A 14 -12.00 10.79 -22.64
C PRO A 14 -13.31 10.40 -21.93
N LEU A 15 -13.66 9.12 -21.92
CA LEU A 15 -14.84 8.65 -21.19
C LEU A 15 -14.66 8.86 -19.68
N ASN A 16 -15.58 9.59 -19.05
CA ASN A 16 -15.54 9.96 -17.63
C ASN A 16 -14.26 10.71 -17.21
N CYS A 17 -13.64 11.43 -18.15
CA CYS A 17 -12.42 12.19 -17.91
C CYS A 17 -12.61 13.68 -18.20
N SER A 18 -11.70 14.49 -17.66
CA SER A 18 -11.53 15.88 -18.08
C SER A 18 -10.40 15.99 -19.10
N VAL A 19 -10.53 16.92 -20.04
CA VAL A 19 -9.48 17.26 -21.01
C VAL A 19 -9.00 18.67 -20.71
N VAL A 20 -7.69 18.87 -20.72
CA VAL A 20 -7.03 20.16 -20.56
C VAL A 20 -5.98 20.32 -21.66
N GLU A 21 -5.88 21.52 -22.22
CA GLU A 21 -4.84 21.89 -23.17
C GLU A 21 -3.72 22.63 -22.42
N LEU A 22 -2.48 22.29 -22.72
CA LEU A 22 -1.29 22.81 -22.07
C LEU A 22 -0.24 23.12 -23.14
N ALA A 23 0.61 24.11 -22.89
CA ALA A 23 1.73 24.36 -23.78
C ALA A 23 2.75 23.22 -23.65
N ASP A 24 3.46 22.90 -24.75
CA ASP A 24 4.54 21.91 -24.73
C ASP A 24 5.60 22.23 -23.65
N THR A 25 5.80 23.52 -23.35
CA THR A 25 6.72 24.00 -22.30
C THR A 25 6.30 23.68 -20.88
N ASP A 26 5.02 23.38 -20.66
CA ASP A 26 4.46 23.06 -19.34
C ASP A 26 4.48 21.54 -19.06
N ILE A 27 4.92 20.73 -20.03
CA ILE A 27 5.07 19.28 -19.89
C ILE A 27 6.46 18.97 -19.32
N PRO A 28 6.56 18.33 -18.14
CA PRO A 28 7.84 18.01 -17.54
C PRO A 28 8.61 16.95 -18.33
N ASP A 29 9.93 17.00 -18.26
CA ASP A 29 10.79 15.95 -18.82
C ASP A 29 10.43 14.57 -18.24
N GLY A 30 10.46 13.54 -19.09
CA GLY A 30 10.12 12.17 -18.69
C GLY A 30 8.63 11.94 -18.42
N PHE A 31 7.76 12.85 -18.86
CA PHE A 31 6.30 12.67 -18.77
C PHE A 31 5.86 11.33 -19.37
N GLN A 32 5.09 10.58 -18.59
CA GLN A 32 4.44 9.35 -19.01
C GLN A 32 3.05 9.28 -18.39
N ALA A 33 2.02 9.10 -19.23
CA ALA A 33 0.66 8.90 -18.74
C ALA A 33 0.62 7.73 -17.74
N GLY A 34 -0.14 7.91 -16.66
CA GLY A 34 -0.19 7.00 -15.52
C GLY A 34 0.78 7.34 -14.38
N ASN A 35 1.84 8.12 -14.65
CA ASN A 35 2.84 8.49 -13.62
C ASN A 35 2.67 9.92 -13.09
N PHE A 36 1.80 10.71 -13.70
CA PHE A 36 1.62 12.14 -13.38
C PHE A 36 0.16 12.49 -13.09
N THR A 37 -0.05 13.50 -12.27
CA THR A 37 -1.35 14.14 -12.02
C THR A 37 -1.33 15.57 -12.54
N TYR A 38 -2.51 16.08 -12.88
CA TYR A 38 -2.74 17.49 -13.18
C TYR A 38 -3.56 18.10 -12.04
N SER A 39 -3.09 19.22 -11.50
CA SER A 39 -3.82 20.01 -10.50
C SER A 39 -3.44 21.48 -10.61
N ASN A 40 -4.44 22.37 -10.67
CA ASN A 40 -4.25 23.82 -10.69
C ASN A 40 -3.21 24.33 -11.71
N GLY A 41 -3.24 23.82 -12.94
CA GLY A 41 -2.31 24.25 -14.00
C GLY A 41 -0.95 23.56 -13.98
N VAL A 42 -0.68 22.66 -13.03
CA VAL A 42 0.63 22.01 -12.86
C VAL A 42 0.51 20.51 -13.12
N ILE A 43 1.42 19.99 -13.93
CA ILE A 43 1.68 18.54 -14.06
C ILE A 43 2.79 18.18 -13.07
N ALA A 44 2.52 17.23 -12.17
CA ALA A 44 3.50 16.72 -11.22
C ALA A 44 3.46 15.19 -11.16
N PRO A 45 4.57 14.52 -10.80
CA PRO A 45 4.56 13.09 -10.53
C PRO A 45 3.48 12.74 -9.51
N VAL A 46 2.84 11.59 -9.68
CA VAL A 46 1.93 11.03 -8.67
C VAL A 46 2.69 10.95 -7.36
N GLN A 47 2.22 11.68 -6.35
CA GLN A 47 2.74 11.60 -5.01
C GLN A 47 2.22 10.30 -4.39
N VAL A 48 3.11 9.32 -4.23
CA VAL A 48 2.79 8.08 -3.52
C VAL A 48 3.05 8.32 -2.04
N ASP A 49 1.99 8.25 -1.24
CA ASP A 49 2.13 8.24 0.22
C ASP A 49 2.53 6.84 0.67
N TYR A 50 3.84 6.57 0.62
CA TYR A 50 4.39 5.28 1.01
C TYR A 50 4.15 4.94 2.48
N VAL A 51 4.04 5.95 3.35
CA VAL A 51 3.73 5.75 4.78
C VAL A 51 2.28 5.28 4.93
N ALA A 52 1.33 5.88 4.20
CA ALA A 52 -0.05 5.41 4.20
C ALA A 52 -0.18 3.98 3.64
N LEU A 53 0.53 3.66 2.56
CA LEU A 53 0.56 2.29 2.00
C LEU A 53 1.14 1.28 3.00
N ALA A 54 2.27 1.62 3.64
CA ALA A 54 2.87 0.78 4.66
C ALA A 54 1.95 0.61 5.88
N THR A 55 1.22 1.65 6.27
CA THR A 55 0.23 1.59 7.36
C THR A 55 -0.87 0.59 7.04
N ALA A 56 -1.43 0.65 5.83
CA ALA A 56 -2.46 -0.28 5.39
C ALA A 56 -1.95 -1.74 5.38
N GLU A 57 -0.72 -1.97 4.93
CA GLU A 57 -0.15 -3.32 4.92
C GLU A 57 0.14 -3.85 6.34
N ARG A 58 0.66 -3.02 7.25
CA ARG A 58 0.82 -3.39 8.67
C ARG A 58 -0.52 -3.81 9.27
N ASP A 59 -1.58 -3.05 9.02
CA ASP A 59 -2.90 -3.31 9.56
C ASP A 59 -3.52 -4.59 8.97
N ARG A 60 -3.28 -4.85 7.68
CA ARG A 60 -3.66 -6.11 7.01
C ARG A 60 -2.95 -7.31 7.64
N ARG A 61 -1.63 -7.22 7.85
CA ARG A 61 -0.84 -8.29 8.51
C ARG A 61 -1.26 -8.50 9.95
N MET A 62 -1.46 -7.42 10.71
CA MET A 62 -1.98 -7.47 12.08
C MET A 62 -3.32 -8.19 12.18
N THR A 63 -4.23 -7.93 11.23
CA THR A 63 -5.54 -8.59 11.17
C THR A 63 -5.38 -10.09 10.94
N SER A 64 -4.54 -10.49 9.97
CA SER A 64 -4.25 -11.89 9.67
C SER A 64 -3.66 -12.63 10.88
N VAL A 65 -2.60 -12.07 11.48
CA VAL A 65 -1.91 -12.65 12.64
C VAL A 65 -2.85 -12.74 13.85
N THR A 66 -3.66 -11.71 14.10
CA THR A 66 -4.62 -11.72 15.23
C THR A 66 -5.68 -12.79 15.05
N SER A 67 -6.19 -12.98 13.83
CA SER A 67 -7.16 -14.04 13.52
C SER A 67 -6.61 -15.43 13.83
N LYS A 68 -5.36 -15.72 13.44
CA LYS A 68 -4.69 -16.98 13.78
C LYS A 68 -4.48 -17.15 15.28
N ILE A 69 -3.98 -16.10 15.96
CA ILE A 69 -3.77 -16.12 17.41
C ILE A 69 -5.07 -16.45 18.14
N ASN A 70 -6.20 -15.86 17.74
CA ASN A 70 -7.48 -16.11 18.40
C ASN A 70 -7.87 -17.60 18.32
N ARG A 71 -7.75 -18.23 17.16
CA ARG A 71 -8.03 -19.68 16.99
C ARG A 71 -7.14 -20.55 17.87
N LEU A 72 -5.86 -20.23 17.95
CA LEU A 72 -4.91 -20.99 18.79
C LEU A 72 -5.13 -20.74 20.28
N VAL A 73 -5.57 -19.55 20.66
CA VAL A 73 -5.97 -19.27 22.05
C VAL A 73 -7.25 -20.03 22.40
N GLU A 74 -8.23 -20.10 21.50
CA GLU A 74 -9.44 -20.90 21.69
C GLU A 74 -9.08 -22.38 21.90
N ALA A 75 -8.21 -22.97 21.08
CA ALA A 75 -7.72 -24.34 21.29
C ALA A 75 -6.94 -24.52 22.62
N GLN A 76 -6.18 -23.51 23.03
CA GLN A 76 -5.51 -23.51 24.32
C GLN A 76 -6.52 -23.50 25.48
N ASP A 77 -7.59 -22.71 25.35
CA ASP A 77 -8.64 -22.58 26.36
C ASP A 77 -9.53 -23.83 26.42
N ASP A 78 -9.77 -24.48 25.28
CA ASP A 78 -10.49 -25.76 25.16
C ASP A 78 -9.64 -26.97 25.61
N GLY A 79 -8.32 -26.77 25.75
CA GLY A 79 -7.38 -27.77 26.25
C GLY A 79 -6.97 -28.82 25.21
N ASP A 80 -7.20 -28.55 23.92
CA ASP A 80 -6.86 -29.44 22.80
C ASP A 80 -5.67 -28.94 21.94
N ILE A 81 -5.04 -27.83 22.34
CA ILE A 81 -3.84 -27.31 21.67
C ILE A 81 -2.67 -28.33 21.67
N THR A 82 -2.04 -28.49 20.50
CA THR A 82 -0.85 -29.32 20.31
C THR A 82 0.45 -28.58 20.67
N SER A 83 1.58 -29.30 20.77
CA SER A 83 2.91 -28.69 20.99
C SER A 83 3.33 -27.75 19.86
N ASP A 84 2.96 -28.10 18.63
CA ASP A 84 3.34 -27.36 17.42
C ASP A 84 2.53 -26.06 17.33
N GLU A 85 1.23 -26.13 17.62
CA GLU A 85 0.34 -24.97 17.73
C GLU A 85 0.74 -24.02 18.87
N LEU A 86 1.23 -24.55 20.00
CA LEU A 86 1.75 -23.72 21.08
C LEU A 86 3.01 -22.96 20.64
N THR A 87 3.87 -23.60 19.85
CA THR A 87 5.06 -22.97 19.26
C THR A 87 4.67 -21.92 18.22
N GLU A 88 3.71 -22.22 17.35
CA GLU A 88 3.16 -21.26 16.39
C GLU A 88 2.54 -20.04 17.10
N LEU A 89 1.78 -20.27 18.16
CA LEU A 89 1.18 -19.20 18.96
C LEU A 89 2.22 -18.26 19.56
N ALA A 90 3.35 -18.79 20.05
CA ALA A 90 4.46 -17.99 20.56
C ALA A 90 5.08 -17.13 19.44
N THR A 91 5.38 -17.74 18.30
CA THR A 91 5.93 -17.06 17.12
C THR A 91 5.01 -15.95 16.62
N LEU A 92 3.71 -16.23 16.46
CA LEU A 92 2.73 -15.24 16.01
C LEU A 92 2.60 -14.07 16.98
N ARG A 93 2.68 -14.30 18.30
CA ARG A 93 2.69 -13.23 19.31
C ARG A 93 3.93 -12.34 19.19
N GLU A 94 5.08 -12.92 18.87
CA GLU A 94 6.31 -12.17 18.57
C GLU A 94 6.15 -11.33 17.30
N VAL A 95 5.69 -11.92 16.19
CA VAL A 95 5.43 -11.21 14.93
C VAL A 95 4.46 -10.05 15.13
N ARG A 96 3.34 -10.28 15.85
CA ARG A 96 2.37 -9.22 16.18
C ARG A 96 3.02 -8.07 16.97
N THR A 97 3.96 -8.38 17.84
CA THR A 97 4.68 -7.37 18.63
C THR A 97 5.64 -6.57 17.77
N LYS A 98 6.37 -7.23 16.86
CA LYS A 98 7.25 -6.56 15.88
C LYS A 98 6.45 -5.64 14.97
N LEU A 99 5.34 -6.12 14.40
CA LEU A 99 4.42 -5.31 13.57
C LEU A 99 3.91 -4.07 14.29
N ARG A 100 3.53 -4.18 15.58
CA ARG A 100 3.04 -3.04 16.37
C ARG A 100 4.11 -1.97 16.62
N ARG A 101 5.37 -2.36 16.69
CA ARG A 101 6.51 -1.48 16.97
C ARG A 101 7.24 -1.00 15.72
N LEU A 102 6.80 -1.43 14.54
CA LEU A 102 7.45 -1.13 13.27
C LEU A 102 7.39 0.38 12.97
N ASP A 103 8.55 0.97 12.68
CA ASP A 103 8.65 2.35 12.22
C ASP A 103 8.34 2.41 10.73
N LEU A 104 7.21 3.05 10.38
CA LEU A 104 6.74 3.16 9.00
C LEU A 104 7.25 4.41 8.29
N SER A 105 7.98 5.29 8.99
CA SER A 105 8.53 6.52 8.39
C SER A 105 9.63 6.23 7.36
N MET A 106 10.21 5.02 7.40
CA MET A 106 11.22 4.52 6.47
C MET A 106 10.63 4.02 5.14
N ALA A 107 9.31 4.08 4.95
CA ALA A 107 8.66 3.63 3.72
C ALA A 107 9.26 4.32 2.47
N PRO A 108 9.48 3.59 1.36
CA PRO A 108 9.07 2.19 1.13
C PRO A 108 10.05 1.12 1.67
N ASP A 109 11.20 1.51 2.19
CA ASP A 109 12.27 0.59 2.62
C ASP A 109 12.04 0.15 4.07
N ILE A 110 11.10 -0.78 4.25
CA ILE A 110 10.70 -1.32 5.55
C ILE A 110 11.15 -2.77 5.65
N ASP A 111 11.89 -3.08 6.72
CA ASP A 111 12.20 -4.46 7.10
C ASP A 111 11.00 -5.09 7.81
N TRP A 112 10.21 -5.84 7.04
CA TRP A 112 9.00 -6.46 7.56
C TRP A 112 9.33 -7.73 8.34
N PRO A 113 8.69 -7.98 9.50
CA PRO A 113 8.88 -9.24 10.20
C PRO A 113 8.36 -10.41 9.35
N ASP A 114 9.14 -11.48 9.30
CA ASP A 114 8.77 -12.76 8.69
C ASP A 114 7.51 -13.32 9.35
N MET A 115 6.66 -13.96 8.54
CA MET A 115 5.40 -14.58 8.96
C MET A 115 5.51 -16.10 9.05
#